data_AF-A0A963MN84-F1
#
_entry.id   AF-A0A963MN84-F1
#
_cell.length_a   1.000
_cell.length_b   1.000
_cell.length_c   1.000
_cell.angle_alpha   90.00
_cell.angle_beta   90.00
_cell.angle_gamma   90.00
#
_symmetry.space_group_name_H-M   'P 1'
#
loop_
_entity.id
_entity.type
_entity.pdbx_description
1 polymer ?
#
loop_
_entity_poly.entity_id
_entity_poly.type
_entity_poly.pdbx_seq_one_letter_code
_entity_poly.pdbx_strand_id
1 'polypeptide(L)' 'NGIDIEHACEKSCACTTCHVIVREGFSSLNSAEDEEEDLLDKAWGLEPQSRLSCQAVVASTPLVVEIPRYTINMAREGKH' A
#
# COMPACT_ATOMS: atom_id res chain seq x y z
N ASN A 1 3.01 3.67 -17.32
CA ASN A 1 3.48 4.83 -16.51
C ASN A 1 4.89 4.69 -15.97
N GLY A 2 5.49 3.49 -15.89
CA GLY A 2 6.92 3.35 -15.56
C GLY A 2 7.29 3.76 -14.13
N ILE A 3 6.29 3.77 -13.23
CA ILE A 3 6.47 4.03 -11.80
C ILE A 3 6.74 2.68 -11.15
N ASP A 4 7.89 2.54 -10.51
CA ASP A 4 8.30 1.30 -9.88
C ASP A 4 7.77 1.26 -8.44
N ILE A 5 6.78 0.39 -8.20
CA ILE A 5 6.23 0.09 -6.89
C ILE A 5 6.48 -1.39 -6.66
N GLU A 6 7.12 -1.73 -5.55
CA GLU A 6 7.46 -3.10 -5.24
C GLU A 6 6.21 -3.91 -4.83
N HIS A 7 6.17 -5.16 -5.24
CA HIS A 7 5.08 -6.09 -4.93
C HIS A 7 5.66 -7.46 -4.59
N ALA A 8 6.42 -7.55 -3.49
CA ALA A 8 7.16 -8.76 -3.12
C ALA A 8 6.27 -10.00 -2.95
N CYS A 9 5.01 -9.83 -2.55
CA CYS A 9 4.02 -10.91 -2.43
C CYS A 9 3.22 -11.16 -3.72
N GLU A 10 3.64 -10.63 -4.87
CA GLU A 10 2.93 -10.79 -6.15
C GLU A 10 1.47 -10.31 -6.11
N LYS A 11 1.19 -9.26 -5.32
CA LYS A 11 -0.14 -8.64 -5.14
C LYS A 11 -1.15 -9.50 -4.37
N SER A 12 -0.69 -10.49 -3.63
CA SER A 12 -1.54 -11.42 -2.87
C SER A 12 -1.91 -10.96 -1.45
N CYS A 13 -1.91 -9.65 -1.18
CA CYS A 13 -2.20 -9.10 0.16
C CYS A 13 -1.40 -9.77 1.28
N ALA A 14 -0.08 -9.93 1.10
CA ALA A 14 0.78 -10.64 2.07
C ALA A 14 2.10 -9.93 2.39
N CYS A 15 2.21 -8.64 2.05
CA CYS A 15 3.36 -7.80 2.38
C CYS A 15 2.98 -6.32 2.36
N THR A 16 3.88 -5.44 2.82
CA THR A 16 3.68 -3.98 2.82
C THR A 16 4.51 -3.24 1.77
N THR A 17 5.17 -3.97 0.85
CA THR A 17 6.07 -3.35 -0.16
C THR A 17 5.38 -2.44 -1.17
N CYS A 18 4.06 -2.62 -1.33
CA CYS A 18 3.21 -1.78 -2.20
C CYS A 18 2.45 -0.69 -1.42
N HIS A 19 2.86 -0.41 -0.19
CA HIS A 19 2.24 0.62 0.64
C HIS A 19 2.33 1.99 -0.05
N VAL A 20 1.18 2.66 -0.12
CA VAL A 20 1.02 4.03 -0.63
C VAL A 20 0.15 4.84 0.31
N ILE A 21 0.23 6.17 0.21
CA ILE A 21 -0.63 7.08 0.98
C ILE A 21 -1.48 7.88 0.01
N VAL A 22 -2.80 7.85 0.20
CA VAL A 22 -3.76 8.51 -0.71
C VAL A 22 -4.09 9.90 -0.18
N ARG A 23 -3.39 10.91 -0.69
CA ARG A 23 -3.50 12.31 -0.23
C ARG A 23 -4.83 12.95 -0.64
N GLU A 24 -5.37 12.58 -1.80
CA GLU A 24 -6.68 13.06 -2.28
C GLU A 24 -7.51 11.90 -2.84
N GLY A 25 -8.83 11.94 -2.59
CA GLY A 25 -9.79 10.98 -3.13
C GLY A 25 -9.88 9.63 -2.39
N PHE A 26 -9.25 9.49 -1.22
CA PHE A 26 -9.25 8.24 -0.42
C PHE A 26 -10.66 7.66 -0.19
N SER A 27 -11.64 8.49 0.14
CA SER A 27 -13.02 8.07 0.40
C SER A 27 -13.77 7.50 -0.82
N SER A 28 -13.18 7.62 -2.03
CA SER A 28 -13.75 7.03 -3.24
C SER A 28 -13.31 5.58 -3.49
N LEU A 29 -12.32 5.10 -2.75
CA LEU A 29 -11.83 3.71 -2.85
C LEU A 29 -12.79 2.74 -2.16
N ASN A 30 -12.67 1.45 -2.49
CA ASN A 30 -13.22 0.39 -1.65
C ASN A 30 -12.64 0.49 -0.23
N SER A 31 -13.41 0.08 0.77
CA SER A 31 -12.89 -0.14 2.12
C SER A 31 -11.74 -1.15 2.08
N ALA A 32 -10.74 -0.95 2.93
CA ALA A 32 -9.74 -1.97 3.19
C ALA A 32 -10.40 -3.17 3.89
N GLU A 33 -9.90 -4.35 3.59
CA GLU A 33 -10.29 -5.59 4.27
C GLU A 33 -9.43 -5.77 5.53
N ASP A 34 -9.91 -6.56 6.50
CA ASP A 34 -9.22 -6.75 7.79
C ASP A 34 -7.75 -7.22 7.61
N GLU A 35 -7.49 -8.08 6.62
CA GLU A 35 -6.13 -8.55 6.30
C GLU A 35 -5.23 -7.43 5.77
N GLU A 36 -5.78 -6.47 5.02
CA GLU A 36 -5.03 -5.30 4.56
C GLU A 36 -4.65 -4.41 5.75
N GLU A 37 -5.58 -4.15 6.66
CA GLU A 37 -5.34 -3.34 7.87
C GLU A 37 -4.28 -3.98 8.78
N ASP A 38 -4.37 -5.29 9.02
CA ASP A 38 -3.38 -6.07 9.80
C ASP A 38 -1.96 -6.00 9.21
N LEU A 39 -1.84 -5.83 7.89
CA LEU A 39 -0.56 -5.64 7.22
C LEU A 39 -0.10 -4.18 7.30
N LEU A 40 -1.00 -3.22 7.12
CA LEU A 40 -0.70 -1.79 7.20
C LEU A 40 -0.14 -1.40 8.58
N ASP A 41 -0.57 -2.06 9.65
CA ASP A 41 0.01 -1.93 10.99
C ASP A 41 1.53 -2.20 11.04
N LYS A 42 2.05 -2.96 10.09
CA LYS A 42 3.48 -3.31 9.96
C LYS A 42 4.19 -2.45 8.92
N ALA A 43 3.50 -1.50 8.28
CA ALA A 43 4.07 -0.63 7.27
C ALA A 43 4.90 0.50 7.90
N TRP A 44 5.96 0.91 7.22
CA TRP A 44 6.75 2.07 7.64
C TRP A 44 5.98 3.35 7.31
N GLY A 45 5.87 4.28 8.26
CA GLY A 45 5.20 5.56 8.01
C GLY A 45 3.70 5.41 7.74
N LEU A 46 3.03 4.51 8.47
CA LEU A 46 1.58 4.36 8.43
C LEU A 46 0.86 5.69 8.73
N GLU A 47 -0.08 6.05 7.87
CA GLU A 47 -0.99 7.18 8.03
C GLU A 47 -2.45 6.71 7.87
N PRO A 48 -3.45 7.49 8.34
CA PRO A 48 -4.87 7.11 8.23
C PRO A 48 -5.39 6.89 6.80
N GLN A 49 -4.68 7.41 5.80
CA GLN A 49 -5.03 7.29 4.38
C GLN A 49 -4.09 6.32 3.64
N SER A 50 -3.36 5.49 4.38
CA SER A 50 -2.53 4.43 3.82
C SER A 50 -3.38 3.34 3.17
N ARG A 51 -2.86 2.77 2.09
CA ARG A 51 -3.41 1.58 1.42
C ARG A 51 -2.29 0.70 0.89
N LEU A 52 -2.57 -0.58 0.70
CA LEU A 52 -1.79 -1.44 -0.17
C LEU A 52 -2.26 -1.19 -1.61
N SER A 53 -1.38 -0.69 -2.48
CA SER A 53 -1.77 -0.28 -3.84
C SER A 53 -2.32 -1.44 -4.68
N CYS A 54 -2.03 -2.69 -4.31
CA CYS A 54 -2.61 -3.86 -4.96
C CYS A 54 -4.06 -4.17 -4.57
N GLN A 55 -4.55 -3.63 -3.46
CA GLN A 55 -5.92 -3.84 -2.96
C GLN A 55 -6.83 -2.61 -3.15
N ALA A 56 -6.25 -1.44 -3.38
CA ALA A 56 -6.98 -0.20 -3.64
C ALA A 56 -7.58 -0.16 -5.05
N VAL A 57 -8.90 -0.29 -5.15
CA VAL A 57 -9.66 -0.22 -6.40
C VAL A 57 -10.12 1.21 -6.66
N VAL A 58 -9.67 1.77 -7.78
CA VAL A 58 -9.98 3.15 -8.19
C VAL A 58 -11.42 3.26 -8.70
N ALA A 59 -12.13 4.31 -8.29
CA ALA A 59 -13.46 4.65 -8.78
C ALA A 59 -13.40 5.77 -9.86
N SER A 60 -14.40 6.64 -9.92
CA SER A 60 -14.45 7.77 -10.88
C SER A 60 -13.78 9.04 -10.38
N THR A 61 -13.41 9.12 -9.10
CA THR A 61 -12.78 10.30 -8.50
C THR A 61 -11.26 10.30 -8.77
N PRO A 62 -10.68 11.42 -9.22
CA PRO A 62 -9.23 11.56 -9.33
C PRO A 62 -8.53 11.35 -7.99
N LEU A 63 -7.34 10.74 -8.02
CA LEU A 63 -6.54 10.46 -6.84
C LEU A 63 -5.19 11.17 -6.90
N VAL A 64 -4.72 11.66 -5.75
CA VAL A 64 -3.32 12.03 -5.54
C VAL A 64 -2.70 10.99 -4.62
N VAL A 65 -1.69 10.28 -5.12
CA VAL A 65 -1.05 9.16 -4.42
C VAL A 65 0.41 9.51 -4.16
N GLU A 66 0.84 9.32 -2.92
CA GLU A 66 2.22 9.45 -2.49
C GLU A 66 2.84 8.06 -2.28
N ILE A 67 4.06 7.88 -2.77
CA ILE A 67 4.88 6.71 -2.53
C ILE A 67 5.79 7.02 -1.32
N PRO A 68 5.69 6.26 -0.21
CA PRO A 68 6.55 6.44 0.95
C PRO A 68 8.04 6.39 0.59
N ARG A 69 8.87 7.11 1.34
CA ARG A 69 10.33 7.11 1.11
C ARG A 69 10.97 5.75 1.31
N TYR A 70 10.38 4.91 2.15
CA TYR A 70 10.87 3.57 2.49
C TYR A 70 9.68 2.63 2.65
N THR A 71 9.86 1.38 2.23
CA THR A 71 8.92 0.28 2.43
C THR A 71 9.66 -0.89 3.06
N ILE A 72 9.02 -1.61 3.97
CA ILE A 72 9.61 -2.79 4.61
C ILE A 72 9.47 -3.98 3.67
N ASN A 73 10.58 -4.63 3.33
CA ASN A 73 10.60 -5.83 2.50
C ASN A 73 11.20 -7.01 3.27
N MET A 74 10.35 -7.74 3.98
CA MET A 74 10.73 -8.92 4.76
C MET A 74 11.39 -10.02 3.92
N ALA A 75 11.04 -10.17 2.64
CA ALA A 75 11.65 -11.19 1.78
C ALA A 75 13.13 -10.89 1.46
N ARG A 76 13.48 -9.60 1.42
CA ARG A 76 14.84 -9.13 1.16
C ARG A 76 15.64 -8.91 2.45
N GLU A 77 14.98 -8.49 3.53
CA GLU A 77 15.59 -8.09 4.81
C GLU A 77 15.65 -9.25 5.83
N GLY A 78 14.82 -10.29 5.68
CA GLY A 78 14.67 -11.39 6.64
C GLY A 78 15.80 -12.43 6.70
N LYS A 79 17.02 -12.09 6.25
CA LYS A 79 18.21 -12.95 6.43
C LYS A 79 19.16 -12.34 7.45
N HIS A 80 18.81 -12.42 8.73
CA HIS A 80 19.76 -12.35 9.84
C HIS A 80 19.40 -13.38 10.91
#